data_AF-A0A0B5L4J2-F1
#
_entry.id   AF-A0A0B5L4J2-F1
#
_cell.length_a   1.000
_cell.length_b   1.000
_cell.length_c   1.000
_cell.angle_alpha   90.00
_cell.angle_beta   90.00
_cell.angle_gamma   90.00
#
_symmetry.space_group_name_H-M   'P 1'
#
loop_
_entity.id
_entity.type
_entity.pdbx_description
1 polymer ?
#
loop_
_entity_poly.entity_id
_entity_poly.type
_entity_poly.pdbx_seq_one_letter_code
_entity_poly.pdbx_strand_id
1 'polypeptide(L)'
;MREIVEDIRETVKDGKLYVAFSGGKDSSLVAILAKMALGEERVELVTVDWGPYTYEKSRKIVRSFAEKYGLKHTFIPSNGLQEKVWRYGPSCNACTRDVKTRLVKEYAGGCLVASGANASDSWGKTGLKVFDGVYSPLYRVGKAEINAMIDHLGIEVRKIGESAGREGCKLKHLLKMLINPNYHGRAVSVANEILLNVLEKHGFAPELANVKIIGPLSRNIALVNVKPFPPEEIVEEIVEKLSEEKTIDEVVVVDGPMRLFVLANPAIYRNEESRKWIKEGRLQPEFAFPIEVEWKESRNNRLRTFQVIDFRKE
;
A
#
# COMPACT_ATOMS: atom_id res chain seq x y z
N MET A 1 -7.54 2.41 25.85
CA MET A 1 -6.83 1.10 25.90
C MET A 1 -7.59 0.02 26.65
N ARG A 2 -7.86 0.17 27.97
CA ARG A 2 -8.55 -0.87 28.77
C ARG A 2 -9.86 -1.35 28.13
N GLU A 3 -10.71 -0.42 27.71
CA GLU A 3 -11.97 -0.75 27.02
C GLU A 3 -11.77 -1.57 25.74
N ILE A 4 -10.73 -1.28 24.95
CA ILE A 4 -10.44 -2.04 23.72
C ILE A 4 -9.96 -3.45 24.07
N VAL A 5 -9.14 -3.59 25.11
CA VAL A 5 -8.66 -4.91 25.58
C VAL A 5 -9.82 -5.77 26.07
N GLU A 6 -10.75 -5.20 26.84
CA GLU A 6 -11.97 -5.90 27.25
C GLU A 6 -12.86 -6.23 26.06
N ASP A 7 -13.06 -5.29 25.13
CA ASP A 7 -13.84 -5.51 23.91
C ASP A 7 -13.29 -6.68 23.07
N ILE A 8 -11.95 -6.79 22.94
CA ILE A 8 -11.31 -7.92 22.27
C ILE A 8 -11.61 -9.21 23.02
N ARG A 9 -11.47 -9.22 24.36
CA ARG A 9 -11.70 -10.41 25.19
C ARG A 9 -13.14 -10.90 25.08
N GLU A 10 -14.12 -10.01 25.17
CA GLU A 10 -15.55 -10.34 25.06
C GLU A 10 -15.93 -10.83 23.66
N THR A 11 -15.33 -10.24 22.62
CA THR A 11 -15.63 -10.58 21.22
C THR A 11 -15.05 -11.93 20.83
N VAL A 12 -13.81 -12.21 21.23
CA VAL A 12 -13.09 -13.44 20.84
C VAL A 12 -13.36 -14.61 21.79
N LYS A 13 -13.65 -14.33 23.07
CA LYS A 13 -13.90 -15.32 24.13
C LYS A 13 -12.72 -16.30 24.24
N ASP A 14 -12.98 -17.60 24.15
CA ASP A 14 -11.98 -18.65 24.23
C ASP A 14 -11.30 -18.95 22.89
N GLY A 15 -11.72 -18.26 21.82
CA GLY A 15 -11.21 -18.47 20.47
C GLY A 15 -9.80 -17.93 20.22
N LYS A 16 -9.31 -18.21 19.02
CA LYS A 16 -8.08 -17.64 18.47
C LYS A 16 -8.40 -16.43 17.61
N LEU A 17 -7.55 -15.41 17.65
CA LEU A 17 -7.66 -14.22 16.82
C LEU A 17 -6.50 -14.17 15.81
N TYR A 18 -6.83 -13.97 14.54
CA TYR A 18 -5.85 -13.72 13.49
C TYR A 18 -5.81 -12.22 13.19
N VAL A 19 -4.65 -11.61 13.11
CA VAL A 19 -4.52 -10.18 12.80
C VAL A 19 -4.05 -10.03 11.35
N ALA A 20 -4.83 -9.32 10.52
CA ALA A 20 -4.44 -8.99 9.15
C ALA A 20 -3.30 -7.97 9.14
N PHE A 21 -2.07 -8.45 9.26
CA PHE A 21 -0.90 -7.67 9.64
C PHE A 21 -0.16 -7.08 8.44
N SER A 22 0.12 -5.78 8.49
CA SER A 22 0.85 -5.05 7.44
C SER A 22 2.13 -4.39 7.94
N GLY A 23 2.44 -4.47 9.23
CA GLY A 23 3.55 -3.73 9.85
C GLY A 23 3.31 -2.22 9.98
N GLY A 24 2.08 -1.74 9.71
CA GLY A 24 1.72 -0.33 9.89
C GLY A 24 1.28 -0.04 11.32
N LYS A 25 1.12 1.25 11.65
CA LYS A 25 0.69 1.72 12.98
C LYS A 25 -0.56 1.01 13.49
N ASP A 26 -1.63 1.07 12.72
CA ASP A 26 -2.94 0.54 13.16
C ASP A 26 -2.90 -0.97 13.39
N SER A 27 -2.32 -1.76 12.47
CA SER A 27 -2.25 -3.21 12.60
C SER A 27 -1.26 -3.67 13.67
N SER A 28 -0.21 -2.89 13.94
CA SER A 28 0.72 -3.11 15.04
C SER A 28 0.06 -2.86 16.40
N LEU A 29 -0.72 -1.78 16.53
CA LEU A 29 -1.48 -1.51 17.75
C LEU A 29 -2.50 -2.63 18.02
N VAL A 30 -3.25 -3.06 17.00
CA VAL A 30 -4.19 -4.20 17.14
C VAL A 30 -3.48 -5.47 17.59
N ALA A 31 -2.30 -5.78 17.05
CA ALA A 31 -1.51 -6.94 17.47
C ALA A 31 -1.16 -6.91 18.96
N ILE A 32 -0.70 -5.76 19.46
CA ILE A 32 -0.32 -5.63 20.88
C ILE A 32 -1.55 -5.64 21.80
N LEU A 33 -2.62 -4.93 21.45
CA LEU A 33 -3.86 -4.95 22.23
C LEU A 33 -4.48 -6.35 22.27
N ALA A 34 -4.42 -7.09 21.15
CA ALA A 34 -4.86 -8.48 21.09
C ALA A 34 -4.02 -9.38 21.99
N LYS A 35 -2.68 -9.23 21.97
CA LYS A 35 -1.77 -9.96 22.88
C LYS A 35 -2.13 -9.68 24.35
N MET A 36 -2.36 -8.42 24.70
CA MET A 36 -2.76 -8.04 26.06
C MET A 36 -4.10 -8.65 26.48
N ALA A 37 -5.05 -8.78 25.55
CA ALA A 37 -6.38 -9.31 25.83
C ALA A 37 -6.41 -10.83 25.96
N LEU A 38 -5.70 -11.55 25.07
CA LEU A 38 -5.88 -12.98 24.84
C LEU A 38 -4.65 -13.85 25.19
N GLY A 39 -3.46 -13.24 25.31
CA GLY A 39 -2.18 -13.94 25.37
C GLY A 39 -1.63 -14.25 23.97
N GLU A 40 -0.32 -14.50 23.88
CA GLU A 40 0.38 -14.70 22.60
C GLU A 40 -0.03 -15.98 21.85
N GLU A 41 -0.29 -17.07 22.57
CA GLU A 41 -0.71 -18.37 21.97
C GLU A 41 -2.03 -18.29 21.19
N ARG A 42 -2.89 -17.33 21.53
CA ARG A 42 -4.20 -17.13 20.89
C ARG A 42 -4.20 -16.02 19.85
N VAL A 43 -3.04 -15.44 19.53
CA VAL A 43 -2.91 -14.36 18.56
C VAL A 43 -1.89 -14.73 17.50
N GLU A 44 -2.32 -14.73 16.24
CA GLU A 44 -1.43 -14.97 15.10
C GLU A 44 -1.49 -13.82 14.10
N LEU A 45 -0.32 -13.30 13.73
CA LEU A 45 -0.17 -12.25 12.73
C LEU A 45 -0.09 -12.88 11.33
N VAL A 46 -0.97 -12.44 10.42
CA VAL A 46 -1.03 -12.99 9.07
C VAL A 46 -0.78 -11.89 8.05
N THR A 47 0.28 -12.03 7.26
CA THR A 47 0.62 -11.09 6.19
C THR A 47 0.48 -11.76 4.84
N VAL A 48 -0.26 -11.14 3.92
CA VAL A 48 -0.31 -11.57 2.53
C VAL A 48 0.96 -11.13 1.81
N ASP A 49 1.72 -12.09 1.28
CA ASP A 49 2.84 -11.82 0.40
C ASP A 49 2.36 -11.72 -1.06
N TRP A 50 2.49 -10.53 -1.63
CA TRP A 50 2.16 -10.19 -3.01
C TRP A 50 3.21 -10.65 -4.03
N GLY A 51 4.11 -11.56 -3.66
CA GLY A 51 5.16 -12.09 -4.52
C GLY A 51 6.17 -10.99 -4.89
N PRO A 52 6.41 -10.72 -6.19
CA PRO A 52 7.38 -9.69 -6.58
C PRO A 52 6.97 -8.29 -6.10
N TYR A 53 5.68 -8.05 -5.81
CA TYR A 53 5.21 -6.71 -5.44
C TYR A 53 5.31 -6.39 -3.93
N THR A 54 5.71 -7.35 -3.10
CA THR A 54 6.03 -7.08 -1.70
C THR A 54 7.45 -6.55 -1.61
N TYR A 55 7.65 -5.43 -0.92
CA TYR A 55 8.98 -4.92 -0.63
C TYR A 55 9.77 -5.89 0.26
N GLU A 56 11.05 -6.11 -0.04
CA GLU A 56 11.91 -6.94 0.81
C GLU A 56 11.99 -6.40 2.24
N LYS A 57 12.11 -5.08 2.37
CA LYS A 57 12.12 -4.37 3.66
C LYS A 57 10.82 -4.60 4.45
N SER A 58 9.66 -4.61 3.78
CA SER A 58 8.37 -4.92 4.42
C SER A 58 8.37 -6.32 5.04
N ARG A 59 8.93 -7.33 4.34
CA ARG A 59 9.05 -8.70 4.90
C ARG A 59 9.91 -8.72 6.16
N LYS A 60 11.03 -7.98 6.18
CA LYS A 60 11.91 -7.87 7.35
C LYS A 60 11.21 -7.18 8.51
N ILE A 61 10.48 -6.09 8.24
CA ILE A 61 9.75 -5.30 9.25
C ILE A 61 8.73 -6.17 9.97
N VAL A 62 7.87 -6.89 9.24
CA VAL A 62 6.80 -7.67 9.87
C VAL A 62 7.34 -8.86 10.67
N ARG A 63 8.42 -9.52 10.20
CA ARG A 63 9.10 -10.60 10.95
C ARG A 63 9.73 -10.08 12.24
N SER A 64 10.51 -9.01 12.14
CA SER A 64 11.19 -8.41 13.29
C SER A 64 10.19 -7.94 14.35
N PHE A 65 9.04 -7.41 13.93
CA PHE A 65 7.96 -7.04 14.84
C PHE A 65 7.41 -8.26 15.58
N ALA A 66 7.06 -9.33 14.85
CA ALA A 66 6.52 -10.55 15.44
C ALA A 66 7.48 -11.18 16.44
N GLU A 67 8.77 -11.28 16.09
CA GLU A 67 9.84 -11.77 16.96
C GLU A 67 10.00 -10.91 18.21
N LYS A 68 10.08 -9.57 18.06
CA LYS A 68 10.21 -8.62 19.18
C LYS A 68 9.09 -8.76 20.21
N TYR A 69 7.88 -9.05 19.75
CA TYR A 69 6.70 -9.15 20.60
C TYR A 69 6.27 -10.59 20.90
N GLY A 70 7.05 -11.61 20.54
CA GLY A 70 6.76 -13.01 20.83
C GLY A 70 5.45 -13.50 20.21
N LEU A 71 5.06 -12.99 19.05
CA LEU A 71 3.83 -13.37 18.35
C LEU A 71 4.12 -14.29 17.18
N LYS A 72 3.31 -15.33 16.99
CA LYS A 72 3.39 -16.15 15.78
C LYS A 72 3.06 -15.30 14.56
N HIS A 73 3.89 -15.40 13.52
CA HIS A 73 3.67 -14.73 12.24
C HIS A 73 3.72 -15.70 11.07
N THR A 74 2.78 -15.56 10.15
CA THR A 74 2.68 -16.39 8.95
C THR A 74 2.53 -15.50 7.71
N PHE A 75 3.36 -15.77 6.69
CA PHE A 75 3.13 -15.27 5.34
C PHE A 75 2.22 -16.24 4.58
N ILE A 76 1.17 -15.70 3.97
CA ILE A 76 0.33 -16.43 3.02
C ILE A 76 0.54 -15.88 1.61
N PRO A 77 0.76 -16.73 0.60
CA PRO A 77 1.02 -16.26 -0.75
C PRO A 77 -0.26 -15.73 -1.40
N SER A 78 -0.15 -14.63 -2.14
CA SER A 78 -1.27 -14.08 -2.91
C SER A 78 -1.59 -14.88 -4.17
N ASN A 79 -0.70 -15.78 -4.59
CA ASN A 79 -0.82 -16.63 -5.78
C ASN A 79 -1.20 -15.84 -7.06
N GLY A 80 -0.69 -14.61 -7.20
CA GLY A 80 -0.95 -13.75 -8.37
C GLY A 80 -2.39 -13.23 -8.48
N LEU A 81 -3.25 -13.41 -7.46
CA LEU A 81 -4.64 -12.96 -7.50
C LEU A 81 -4.77 -11.44 -7.65
N GLN A 82 -3.85 -10.67 -7.09
CA GLN A 82 -3.73 -9.24 -7.31
C GLN A 82 -3.54 -8.92 -8.80
N GLU A 83 -2.80 -9.72 -9.56
CA GLU A 83 -2.57 -9.42 -10.97
C GLU A 83 -3.86 -9.49 -11.78
N LYS A 84 -4.77 -10.41 -11.41
CA LYS A 84 -6.11 -10.51 -12.01
C LYS A 84 -6.94 -9.24 -11.75
N VAL A 85 -6.80 -8.62 -10.57
CA VAL A 85 -7.44 -7.34 -10.24
C VAL A 85 -6.82 -6.21 -11.06
N TRP A 86 -5.50 -6.13 -11.09
CA TRP A 86 -4.74 -5.05 -11.72
C TRP A 86 -4.73 -5.11 -13.26
N ARG A 87 -5.10 -6.24 -13.85
CA ARG A 87 -5.32 -6.38 -15.30
C ARG A 87 -6.32 -5.37 -15.85
N TYR A 88 -7.21 -4.85 -15.01
CA TYR A 88 -8.24 -3.88 -15.39
C TYR A 88 -7.93 -2.44 -14.93
N GLY A 89 -6.69 -2.19 -14.50
CA GLY A 89 -6.21 -0.89 -14.05
C GLY A 89 -6.02 -0.79 -12.53
N PRO A 90 -5.51 0.35 -12.05
CA PRO A 90 -5.04 0.49 -10.68
C PRO A 90 -6.15 0.41 -9.63
N SER A 91 -6.14 -0.60 -8.75
CA SER A 91 -7.22 -0.82 -7.76
C SER A 91 -6.77 -1.45 -6.44
N CYS A 92 -6.09 -0.68 -5.59
CA CYS A 92 -5.64 -1.12 -4.26
C CYS A 92 -6.80 -1.54 -3.34
N ASN A 93 -7.95 -0.85 -3.42
CA ASN A 93 -9.12 -1.15 -2.59
C ASN A 93 -9.72 -2.52 -2.94
N ALA A 94 -9.81 -2.85 -4.24
CA ALA A 94 -10.24 -4.18 -4.68
C ALA A 94 -9.23 -5.25 -4.26
N CYS A 95 -7.93 -5.01 -4.33
CA CYS A 95 -6.94 -5.96 -3.80
C CYS A 95 -7.09 -6.19 -2.29
N THR A 96 -7.40 -5.14 -1.53
CA THR A 96 -7.63 -5.28 -0.09
C THR A 96 -8.88 -6.12 0.18
N ARG A 97 -10.00 -5.79 -0.45
CA ARG A 97 -11.29 -6.46 -0.24
C ARG A 97 -11.32 -7.89 -0.81
N ASP A 98 -10.97 -8.04 -2.07
CA ASP A 98 -11.21 -9.27 -2.86
C ASP A 98 -10.07 -10.28 -2.76
N VAL A 99 -8.87 -9.83 -2.34
CA VAL A 99 -7.69 -10.69 -2.22
C VAL A 99 -7.20 -10.76 -0.78
N LYS A 100 -6.78 -9.63 -0.18
CA LYS A 100 -6.15 -9.64 1.15
C LYS A 100 -7.10 -10.19 2.22
N THR A 101 -8.26 -9.56 2.38
CA THR A 101 -9.23 -9.94 3.40
C THR A 101 -9.72 -11.38 3.18
N ARG A 102 -10.00 -11.75 1.93
CA ARG A 102 -10.41 -13.11 1.58
C ARG A 102 -9.38 -14.16 1.99
N LEU A 103 -8.11 -13.99 1.59
CA LEU A 103 -7.04 -14.96 1.89
C LEU A 103 -6.78 -15.09 3.39
N VAL A 104 -6.79 -13.99 4.13
CA VAL A 104 -6.60 -14.04 5.59
C VAL A 104 -7.77 -14.75 6.27
N LYS A 105 -9.01 -14.54 5.82
CA LYS A 105 -10.18 -15.27 6.33
C LYS A 105 -10.14 -16.76 6.01
N GLU A 106 -9.76 -17.11 4.79
CA GLU A 106 -9.58 -18.52 4.37
C GLU A 106 -8.53 -19.20 5.26
N TYR A 107 -7.40 -18.52 5.51
CA TYR A 107 -6.37 -19.02 6.42
C TYR A 107 -6.87 -19.15 7.87
N ALA A 108 -7.68 -18.20 8.34
CA ALA A 108 -8.24 -18.21 9.70
C ALA A 108 -9.26 -19.34 9.94
N GLY A 109 -9.73 -20.02 8.89
CA GLY A 109 -10.56 -21.23 9.03
C GLY A 109 -11.85 -21.01 9.81
N GLY A 110 -12.49 -19.85 9.66
CA GLY A 110 -13.72 -19.49 10.39
C GLY A 110 -13.50 -18.77 11.72
N CYS A 111 -12.25 -18.63 12.18
CA CYS A 111 -11.91 -17.75 13.31
C CYS A 111 -12.02 -16.28 12.90
N LEU A 112 -12.13 -15.39 13.89
CA LEU A 112 -12.17 -13.95 13.65
C LEU A 112 -10.83 -13.44 13.12
N VAL A 113 -10.93 -12.47 12.19
CA VAL A 113 -9.79 -11.73 11.65
C VAL A 113 -9.85 -10.27 12.13
N ALA A 114 -8.90 -9.86 12.96
CA ALA A 114 -8.74 -8.47 13.37
C ALA A 114 -8.17 -7.63 12.22
N SER A 115 -8.76 -6.46 11.96
CA SER A 115 -8.27 -5.45 11.03
C SER A 115 -7.85 -4.18 11.77
N GLY A 116 -6.98 -3.38 11.14
CA GLY A 116 -6.60 -2.05 11.64
C GLY A 116 -7.58 -0.93 11.30
N ALA A 117 -8.78 -1.24 10.81
CA ALA A 117 -9.75 -0.21 10.45
C ALA A 117 -10.14 0.64 11.67
N ASN A 118 -10.10 1.95 11.50
CA ASN A 118 -10.30 2.95 12.54
C ASN A 118 -11.43 3.93 12.18
N ALA A 119 -11.68 4.94 13.01
CA ALA A 119 -12.79 5.89 12.82
C ALA A 119 -12.77 6.65 11.48
N SER A 120 -11.60 6.79 10.85
CA SER A 120 -11.47 7.46 9.54
C SER A 120 -11.79 6.56 8.34
N ASP A 121 -11.76 5.23 8.54
CA ASP A 121 -12.04 4.24 7.51
C ASP A 121 -13.55 4.05 7.29
N SER A 122 -13.94 3.46 6.16
CA SER A 122 -15.36 3.22 5.84
C SER A 122 -16.06 2.38 6.91
N TRP A 123 -15.37 1.42 7.52
CA TRP A 123 -15.91 0.58 8.59
C TRP A 123 -16.12 1.35 9.89
N GLY A 124 -15.22 2.28 10.22
CA GLY A 124 -15.39 3.17 11.37
C GLY A 124 -16.57 4.12 11.16
N LYS A 125 -16.69 4.71 9.96
CA LYS A 125 -17.82 5.58 9.60
C LYS A 125 -19.18 4.88 9.65
N THR A 126 -19.24 3.57 9.34
CA THR A 126 -20.47 2.77 9.45
C THR A 126 -20.68 2.18 10.85
N GLY A 127 -19.72 2.34 11.77
CA GLY A 127 -19.81 1.80 13.13
C GLY A 127 -19.74 0.27 13.20
N LEU A 128 -19.23 -0.40 12.15
CA LEU A 128 -19.20 -1.86 12.07
C LEU A 128 -18.05 -2.44 12.90
N LYS A 129 -18.40 -2.98 14.08
CA LYS A 129 -17.45 -3.70 14.95
C LYS A 129 -17.01 -5.02 14.32
N VAL A 130 -17.96 -5.89 13.96
CA VAL A 130 -17.71 -7.17 13.28
C VAL A 130 -18.57 -7.25 12.05
N PHE A 131 -17.98 -7.61 10.92
CA PHE A 131 -18.69 -7.86 9.67
C PHE A 131 -17.99 -8.95 8.89
N ASP A 132 -18.75 -9.97 8.48
CA ASP A 132 -18.26 -11.07 7.63
C ASP A 132 -16.93 -11.68 8.13
N GLY A 133 -16.89 -12.06 9.42
CA GLY A 133 -15.73 -12.68 10.07
C GLY A 133 -14.52 -11.74 10.31
N VAL A 134 -14.63 -10.46 9.95
CA VAL A 134 -13.61 -9.45 10.23
C VAL A 134 -14.06 -8.58 11.39
N TYR A 135 -13.19 -8.43 12.38
CA TYR A 135 -13.37 -7.62 13.57
C TYR A 135 -12.47 -6.38 13.47
N SER A 136 -12.99 -5.20 13.79
CA SER A 136 -12.25 -3.93 13.78
C SER A 136 -12.19 -3.33 15.20
N PRO A 137 -11.19 -3.70 16.02
CA PRO A 137 -11.10 -3.24 17.41
C PRO A 137 -10.98 -1.71 17.54
N LEU A 138 -10.45 -1.06 16.50
CA LEU A 138 -10.18 0.38 16.50
C LEU A 138 -11.29 1.20 15.85
N TYR A 139 -12.44 0.62 15.50
CA TYR A 139 -13.47 1.25 14.66
C TYR A 139 -13.98 2.63 15.16
N ARG A 140 -13.89 2.92 16.46
CA ARG A 140 -14.25 4.22 17.07
C ARG A 140 -13.06 5.12 17.42
N VAL A 141 -11.84 4.65 17.19
CA VAL A 141 -10.62 5.31 17.64
C VAL A 141 -10.08 6.23 16.54
N GLY A 142 -9.75 7.47 16.89
CA GLY A 142 -9.13 8.44 15.99
C GLY A 142 -7.61 8.24 15.82
N LYS A 143 -7.03 8.87 14.78
CA LYS A 143 -5.58 8.77 14.51
C LYS A 143 -4.71 9.36 15.63
N ALA A 144 -5.17 10.43 16.28
CA ALA A 144 -4.46 11.04 17.41
C ALA A 144 -4.36 10.06 18.60
N GLU A 145 -5.46 9.39 18.92
CA GLU A 145 -5.50 8.38 20.00
C GLU A 145 -4.67 7.15 19.66
N ILE A 146 -4.69 6.69 18.39
CA ILE A 146 -3.81 5.60 17.92
C ILE A 146 -2.34 5.96 18.14
N ASN A 147 -1.92 7.16 17.75
CA ASN A 147 -0.54 7.61 17.97
C ASN A 147 -0.20 7.65 19.47
N ALA A 148 -1.08 8.23 20.30
CA ALA A 148 -0.86 8.29 21.75
C ALA A 148 -0.73 6.90 22.40
N MET A 149 -1.53 5.92 21.95
CA MET A 149 -1.42 4.53 22.44
C MET A 149 -0.14 3.85 21.98
N ILE A 150 0.28 4.07 20.72
CA ILE A 150 1.54 3.55 20.19
C ILE A 150 2.73 4.10 20.99
N ASP A 151 2.74 5.40 21.27
CA ASP A 151 3.80 6.06 22.02
C ASP A 151 3.82 5.57 23.48
N HIS A 152 2.65 5.46 24.11
CA HIS A 152 2.52 4.93 25.48
C HIS A 152 3.02 3.49 25.61
N LEU A 153 2.76 2.64 24.62
CA LEU A 153 3.18 1.25 24.58
C LEU A 153 4.62 1.06 24.06
N GLY A 154 5.31 2.14 23.67
CA GLY A 154 6.64 2.09 23.09
C GLY A 154 6.73 1.26 21.80
N ILE A 155 5.65 1.26 21.00
CA ILE A 155 5.59 0.45 19.77
C ILE A 155 6.37 1.14 18.65
N GLU A 156 7.54 0.60 18.35
CA GLU A 156 8.35 1.08 17.23
C GLU A 156 7.82 0.51 15.90
N VAL A 157 7.25 1.39 15.07
CA VAL A 157 6.74 1.05 13.74
C VAL A 157 7.76 1.50 12.70
N ARG A 158 8.49 0.54 12.13
CA ARG A 158 9.44 0.79 11.04
C ARG A 158 8.71 0.96 9.72
N LYS A 159 9.19 1.90 8.90
CA LYS A 159 8.67 2.18 7.55
C LYS A 159 9.52 1.53 6.48
N ILE A 160 8.91 1.25 5.33
CA ILE A 160 9.61 0.81 4.12
C ILE A 160 10.52 1.94 3.63
N GLY A 161 10.03 3.18 3.67
CA GLY A 161 10.74 4.38 3.20
C GLY A 161 10.16 4.96 1.91
N GLU A 162 9.01 4.46 1.43
CA GLU A 162 8.40 4.98 0.19
C GLU A 162 7.60 6.27 0.41
N SER A 163 7.04 6.44 1.61
CA SER A 163 6.23 7.61 1.97
C SER A 163 6.11 7.77 3.48
N ALA A 164 6.18 9.01 3.95
CA ALA A 164 5.85 9.37 5.32
C ALA A 164 4.36 9.17 5.64
N GLY A 165 3.49 9.21 4.64
CA GLY A 165 2.04 9.09 4.78
C GLY A 165 1.55 7.64 4.68
N ARG A 166 1.37 7.15 3.46
CA ARG A 166 0.77 5.84 3.19
C ARG A 166 1.76 4.90 2.53
N GLU A 167 2.00 3.77 3.18
CA GLU A 167 2.78 2.68 2.59
C GLU A 167 1.90 1.52 2.06
N GLY A 168 2.38 0.79 1.06
CA GLY A 168 1.67 -0.32 0.43
C GLY A 168 2.58 -1.27 -0.36
N CYS A 169 1.97 -2.09 -1.21
CA CYS A 169 2.73 -2.93 -2.14
C CYS A 169 3.12 -2.13 -3.39
N LYS A 170 4.16 -2.60 -4.09
CA LYS A 170 4.75 -1.91 -5.25
C LYS A 170 3.76 -1.65 -6.38
N LEU A 171 2.72 -2.47 -6.53
CA LEU A 171 1.69 -2.24 -7.56
C LEU A 171 1.00 -0.88 -7.42
N LYS A 172 0.93 -0.27 -6.23
CA LYS A 172 0.34 1.07 -6.08
C LYS A 172 1.00 2.12 -6.99
N HIS A 173 2.23 1.87 -7.44
CA HIS A 173 3.00 2.74 -8.33
C HIS A 173 2.80 2.44 -9.82
N LEU A 174 2.10 1.36 -10.18
CA LEU A 174 1.73 1.11 -11.57
C LEU A 174 0.47 1.93 -11.88
N LEU A 175 0.57 3.00 -12.65
CA LEU A 175 -0.59 3.86 -12.93
C LEU A 175 -1.28 3.49 -14.24
N LYS A 176 -1.26 2.20 -14.60
CA LYS A 176 -1.87 1.63 -15.80
C LYS A 176 -2.30 0.19 -15.61
N MET A 177 -2.89 -0.41 -16.65
CA MET A 177 -3.31 -1.81 -16.60
C MET A 177 -2.11 -2.78 -16.57
N LEU A 178 -2.16 -3.78 -15.71
CA LEU A 178 -1.18 -4.87 -15.65
C LEU A 178 -1.54 -5.96 -16.69
N ILE A 179 -1.24 -5.70 -17.96
CA ILE A 179 -1.48 -6.67 -19.05
C ILE A 179 -0.42 -7.77 -19.10
N ASN A 180 0.84 -7.40 -18.92
CA ASN A 180 1.97 -8.33 -18.92
C ASN A 180 2.74 -8.21 -17.60
N PRO A 181 2.60 -9.18 -16.67
CA PRO A 181 3.34 -9.19 -15.41
C PRO A 181 4.87 -9.18 -15.57
N ASN A 182 5.39 -9.83 -16.61
CA ASN A 182 6.84 -9.90 -16.86
C ASN A 182 7.41 -8.60 -17.44
N TYR A 183 6.55 -7.66 -17.85
CA TYR A 183 6.95 -6.36 -18.40
C TYR A 183 6.47 -5.22 -17.51
N HIS A 184 5.16 -4.96 -17.39
CA HIS A 184 4.63 -3.90 -16.51
C HIS A 184 4.86 -4.22 -15.02
N GLY A 185 4.63 -5.47 -14.64
CA GLY A 185 4.78 -5.92 -13.25
C GLY A 185 6.24 -5.92 -12.81
N ARG A 186 7.13 -6.41 -13.69
CA ARG A 186 8.58 -6.35 -13.48
C ARG A 186 9.08 -4.91 -13.36
N ALA A 187 8.70 -4.02 -14.27
CA ALA A 187 9.11 -2.62 -14.23
C ALA A 187 8.77 -1.96 -12.88
N VAL A 188 7.52 -2.08 -12.42
CA VAL A 188 7.11 -1.45 -11.15
C VAL A 188 7.75 -2.11 -9.93
N SER A 189 7.95 -3.43 -9.99
CA SER A 189 8.58 -4.20 -8.92
C SER A 189 10.06 -3.86 -8.75
N VAL A 190 10.81 -3.81 -9.85
CA VAL A 190 12.26 -3.60 -9.85
C VAL A 190 12.58 -2.12 -9.61
N ALA A 191 11.88 -1.21 -10.27
CA ALA A 191 12.19 0.22 -10.18
C ALA A 191 12.13 0.77 -8.74
N ASN A 192 11.13 0.34 -7.97
CA ASN A 192 10.98 0.81 -6.59
C ASN A 192 12.00 0.17 -5.63
N GLU A 193 12.49 -1.05 -5.90
CA GLU A 193 13.60 -1.63 -5.12
C GLU A 193 14.92 -0.94 -5.45
N ILE A 194 15.20 -0.70 -6.73
CA ILE A 194 16.39 0.06 -7.18
C ILE A 194 16.44 1.42 -6.49
N LEU A 195 15.34 2.18 -6.56
CA LEU A 195 15.27 3.51 -5.94
C LEU A 195 15.60 3.46 -4.44
N LEU A 196 14.89 2.62 -3.68
CA LEU A 196 15.07 2.57 -2.23
C LEU A 196 16.46 2.06 -1.84
N ASN A 197 17.02 1.10 -2.58
CA ASN A 197 18.36 0.57 -2.33
C ASN A 197 19.45 1.62 -2.58
N VAL A 198 19.33 2.43 -3.65
CA VAL A 198 20.29 3.51 -3.92
C VAL A 198 20.21 4.59 -2.84
N LEU A 199 19.00 5.00 -2.46
CA LEU A 199 18.83 5.97 -1.37
C LEU A 199 19.40 5.45 -0.04
N GLU A 200 19.15 4.19 0.30
CA GLU A 200 19.68 3.56 1.51
C GLU A 200 21.21 3.42 1.48
N LYS A 201 21.80 3.05 0.33
CA LYS A 201 23.26 2.99 0.12
C LYS A 201 23.93 4.33 0.42
N HIS A 202 23.31 5.43 0.02
CA HIS A 202 23.81 6.79 0.24
C HIS A 202 23.39 7.39 1.59
N GLY A 203 22.68 6.64 2.44
CA GLY A 203 22.19 7.14 3.73
C GLY A 203 21.15 8.26 3.59
N PHE A 204 20.52 8.41 2.43
CA PHE A 204 19.51 9.45 2.18
C PHE A 204 18.16 9.02 2.73
N ALA A 205 17.56 9.84 3.59
CA ALA A 205 16.28 9.56 4.23
C ALA A 205 15.14 10.40 3.61
N PRO A 206 14.38 9.86 2.64
CA PRO A 206 13.31 10.60 1.97
C PRO A 206 12.02 10.66 2.82
N GLU A 207 11.27 11.76 2.68
CA GLU A 207 9.86 11.84 3.07
C GLU A 207 8.95 11.09 2.08
N LEU A 208 9.33 11.08 0.79
CA LEU A 208 8.66 10.38 -0.29
C LEU A 208 9.73 9.83 -1.23
N ALA A 209 9.68 8.55 -1.57
CA ALA A 209 10.55 7.97 -2.58
C ALA A 209 9.81 6.86 -3.31
N ASN A 210 9.45 7.11 -4.56
CA ASN A 210 8.83 6.08 -5.38
C ASN A 210 9.04 6.30 -6.88
N VAL A 211 8.92 5.22 -7.65
CA VAL A 211 8.93 5.27 -9.12
C VAL A 211 7.55 4.90 -9.63
N LYS A 212 6.85 5.86 -10.26
CA LYS A 212 5.57 5.59 -10.93
C LYS A 212 5.82 5.01 -12.31
N ILE A 213 5.19 3.90 -12.64
CA ILE A 213 5.22 3.33 -13.99
C ILE A 213 3.95 3.74 -14.73
N ILE A 214 4.14 4.57 -15.76
CA ILE A 214 3.07 5.12 -16.62
C ILE A 214 3.27 4.70 -18.08
N GLY A 215 2.52 5.32 -18.99
CA GLY A 215 2.69 5.17 -20.43
C GLY A 215 1.57 4.36 -21.09
N PRO A 216 1.58 4.24 -22.43
CA PRO A 216 0.72 3.28 -23.12
C PRO A 216 1.05 1.83 -22.69
N LEU A 217 0.20 0.89 -23.07
CA LEU A 217 0.41 -0.53 -22.73
C LEU A 217 1.60 -1.17 -23.46
N SER A 218 2.17 -0.48 -24.45
CA SER A 218 3.35 -0.89 -25.22
C SER A 218 4.65 -0.26 -24.72
N ARG A 219 4.60 0.61 -23.71
CA ARG A 219 5.77 1.38 -23.24
C ARG A 219 5.69 1.70 -21.76
N ASN A 220 6.70 1.35 -20.97
CA ASN A 220 6.86 1.71 -19.57
C ASN A 220 7.73 2.96 -19.43
N ILE A 221 7.14 4.02 -18.91
CA ILE A 221 7.85 5.26 -18.53
C ILE A 221 7.94 5.28 -17.00
N ALA A 222 9.16 5.38 -16.47
CA ALA A 222 9.46 5.44 -15.05
C ALA A 222 9.60 6.90 -14.58
N LEU A 223 8.64 7.39 -13.80
CA LEU A 223 8.70 8.70 -13.17
C LEU A 223 9.30 8.59 -11.77
N VAL A 224 10.53 9.06 -11.58
CA VAL A 224 11.28 9.01 -10.32
C VAL A 224 10.85 10.19 -9.43
N ASN A 225 10.17 9.89 -8.34
CA ASN A 225 9.66 10.87 -7.38
C ASN A 225 10.43 10.74 -6.06
N VAL A 226 11.19 11.76 -5.69
CA VAL A 226 11.87 11.81 -4.39
C VAL A 226 11.67 13.18 -3.75
N LYS A 227 11.30 13.19 -2.46
CA LYS A 227 11.15 14.40 -1.65
C LYS A 227 11.81 14.19 -0.27
N PRO A 228 12.65 15.11 0.23
CA PRO A 228 13.24 16.24 -0.51
C PRO A 228 14.06 15.76 -1.72
N PHE A 229 14.34 16.67 -2.67
CA PHE A 229 15.08 16.32 -3.87
C PHE A 229 16.52 15.91 -3.49
N PRO A 230 17.04 14.76 -3.98
CA PRO A 230 18.35 14.27 -3.59
C PRO A 230 19.48 14.98 -4.35
N PRO A 231 20.74 14.91 -3.84
CA PRO A 231 21.92 15.35 -4.57
C PRO A 231 22.05 14.72 -5.96
N GLU A 232 22.67 15.44 -6.89
CA GLU A 232 22.81 15.07 -8.30
C GLU A 232 23.44 13.68 -8.49
N GLU A 233 24.52 13.38 -7.76
CA GLU A 233 25.18 12.05 -7.80
C GLU A 233 24.21 10.89 -7.52
N ILE A 234 23.30 11.07 -6.55
CA ILE A 234 22.31 10.05 -6.21
C ILE A 234 21.28 9.92 -7.33
N VAL A 235 20.84 11.04 -7.91
CA VAL A 235 19.89 11.07 -9.04
C VAL A 235 20.48 10.35 -10.25
N GLU A 236 21.74 10.62 -10.58
CA GLU A 236 22.45 10.00 -11.70
C GLU A 236 22.54 8.49 -11.52
N GLU A 237 22.95 7.99 -10.34
CA GLU A 237 22.99 6.54 -10.07
C GLU A 237 21.61 5.88 -10.17
N ILE A 238 20.55 6.56 -9.69
CA ILE A 238 19.16 6.05 -9.84
C ILE A 238 18.80 5.94 -11.32
N VAL A 239 19.04 7.00 -12.11
CA VAL A 239 18.68 7.05 -13.53
C VAL A 239 19.45 6.02 -14.34
N GLU A 240 20.75 5.87 -14.08
CA GLU A 240 21.61 4.85 -14.71
C GLU A 240 21.03 3.45 -14.48
N LYS A 241 20.84 3.05 -13.21
CA LYS A 241 20.35 1.71 -12.87
C LYS A 241 18.94 1.42 -13.39
N LEU A 242 18.06 2.42 -13.39
CA LEU A 242 16.72 2.26 -13.96
C LEU A 242 16.76 2.11 -15.48
N SER A 243 17.68 2.80 -16.16
CA SER A 243 17.83 2.73 -17.63
C SER A 243 18.40 1.39 -18.09
N GLU A 244 19.11 0.66 -17.23
CA GLU A 244 19.60 -0.70 -17.51
C GLU A 244 18.50 -1.77 -17.43
N GLU A 245 17.38 -1.52 -16.73
CA GLU A 245 16.29 -2.48 -16.60
C GLU A 245 15.48 -2.53 -17.90
N LYS A 246 15.63 -3.65 -18.62
CA LYS A 246 15.04 -3.92 -19.95
C LYS A 246 13.53 -3.73 -20.07
N THR A 247 12.82 -3.70 -18.95
CA THR A 247 11.37 -3.48 -18.93
C THR A 247 10.97 -2.01 -18.78
N ILE A 248 11.93 -1.08 -18.70
CA ILE A 248 11.71 0.36 -18.63
C ILE A 248 12.23 0.99 -19.94
N ASP A 249 11.38 1.72 -20.65
CA ASP A 249 11.73 2.32 -21.96
C ASP A 249 12.11 3.78 -21.87
N GLU A 250 11.80 4.44 -20.76
CA GLU A 250 12.12 5.83 -20.50
C GLU A 250 12.18 6.07 -18.99
N VAL A 251 13.20 6.80 -18.54
CA VAL A 251 13.34 7.24 -17.14
C VAL A 251 13.27 8.76 -17.11
N VAL A 252 12.43 9.29 -16.23
CA VAL A 252 12.20 10.72 -16.10
C VAL A 252 12.23 11.09 -14.63
N VAL A 253 13.10 12.04 -14.28
CA VAL A 253 13.16 12.60 -12.94
C VAL A 253 12.06 13.66 -12.79
N VAL A 254 11.31 13.55 -11.70
CA VAL A 254 10.29 14.51 -11.30
C VAL A 254 10.93 15.60 -10.46
N ASP A 255 11.33 16.67 -11.13
CA ASP A 255 12.10 17.83 -10.62
C ASP A 255 11.29 19.13 -10.63
N GLY A 256 10.02 19.07 -11.04
CA GLY A 256 9.12 20.21 -11.15
C GLY A 256 7.66 19.79 -11.35
N PRO A 257 6.74 20.77 -11.42
CA PRO A 257 5.34 20.52 -11.72
C PRO A 257 5.14 19.78 -13.05
N MET A 258 4.07 18.98 -13.14
CA MET A 258 3.77 18.23 -14.36
C MET A 258 2.27 18.14 -14.64
N ARG A 259 1.94 17.93 -15.91
CA ARG A 259 0.62 17.54 -16.37
C ARG A 259 0.62 16.08 -16.77
N LEU A 260 -0.31 15.31 -16.21
CA LEU A 260 -0.53 13.90 -16.55
C LEU A 260 -1.71 13.75 -17.52
N PHE A 261 -1.53 12.98 -18.59
CA PHE A 261 -2.61 12.62 -19.50
C PHE A 261 -3.24 11.31 -19.06
N VAL A 262 -4.52 11.34 -18.68
CA VAL A 262 -5.20 10.22 -18.02
C VAL A 262 -6.42 9.77 -18.80
N LEU A 263 -6.40 8.50 -19.21
CA LEU A 263 -7.60 7.79 -19.66
C LEU A 263 -8.38 7.29 -18.45
N ALA A 264 -9.67 7.58 -18.38
CA ALA A 264 -10.56 7.09 -17.33
C ALA A 264 -11.75 6.32 -17.94
N ASN A 265 -12.26 5.33 -17.23
CA ASN A 265 -13.52 4.69 -17.63
C ASN A 265 -14.68 5.71 -17.58
N PRO A 266 -15.81 5.44 -18.26
CA PRO A 266 -16.92 6.39 -18.32
C PRO A 266 -17.45 6.81 -16.94
N ALA A 267 -17.49 5.87 -15.98
CA ALA A 267 -17.99 6.13 -14.63
C ALA A 267 -17.12 7.15 -13.86
N ILE A 268 -15.80 7.08 -13.99
CA ILE A 268 -14.88 8.06 -13.41
C ILE A 268 -14.88 9.35 -14.23
N TYR A 269 -14.75 9.26 -15.55
CA TYR A 269 -14.60 10.44 -16.41
C TYR A 269 -15.78 11.41 -16.28
N ARG A 270 -17.01 10.87 -16.22
CA ARG A 270 -18.25 11.64 -16.17
C ARG A 270 -18.67 12.05 -14.75
N ASN A 271 -17.87 11.71 -13.73
CA ASN A 271 -18.13 12.05 -12.34
C ASN A 271 -17.01 12.94 -11.80
N GLU A 272 -17.34 14.20 -11.49
CA GLU A 272 -16.36 15.19 -11.05
C GLU A 272 -15.69 14.83 -9.72
N GLU A 273 -16.47 14.36 -8.73
CA GLU A 273 -15.95 13.95 -7.43
C GLU A 273 -14.94 12.81 -7.54
N SER A 274 -15.19 11.84 -8.44
CA SER A 274 -14.29 10.72 -8.72
C SER A 274 -12.97 11.22 -9.32
N ARG A 275 -13.03 12.14 -10.29
CA ARG A 275 -11.81 12.75 -10.87
C ARG A 275 -11.04 13.54 -9.82
N LYS A 276 -11.74 14.35 -9.01
CA LYS A 276 -11.14 15.12 -7.92
C LYS A 276 -10.46 14.22 -6.90
N TRP A 277 -11.13 13.17 -6.44
CA TRP A 277 -10.56 12.21 -5.50
C TRP A 277 -9.34 11.48 -6.08
N ILE A 278 -9.34 11.11 -7.36
CA ILE A 278 -8.16 10.49 -7.99
C ILE A 278 -7.01 11.48 -8.06
N LYS A 279 -7.23 12.73 -8.50
CA LYS A 279 -6.17 13.75 -8.57
C LYS A 279 -5.62 14.05 -7.18
N GLU A 280 -6.48 14.51 -6.27
CA GLU A 280 -6.07 15.09 -4.98
C GLU A 280 -5.81 14.04 -3.91
N GLY A 281 -6.64 12.99 -3.86
CA GLY A 281 -6.58 11.98 -2.81
C GLY A 281 -5.67 10.80 -3.12
N ARG A 282 -5.47 10.47 -4.41
CA ARG A 282 -4.70 9.29 -4.83
C ARG A 282 -3.38 9.60 -5.51
N LEU A 283 -3.37 10.54 -6.46
CA LEU A 283 -2.17 10.82 -7.26
C LEU A 283 -1.29 11.86 -6.57
N GLN A 284 -1.78 13.07 -6.32
CA GLN A 284 -0.99 14.18 -5.78
C GLN A 284 -0.18 13.84 -4.51
N PRO A 285 -0.69 13.09 -3.52
CA PRO A 285 0.07 12.76 -2.30
C PRO A 285 1.29 11.87 -2.56
N GLU A 286 1.39 11.30 -3.76
CA GLU A 286 2.43 10.35 -4.16
C GLU A 286 3.42 10.94 -5.18
N PHE A 287 3.28 12.23 -5.51
CA PHE A 287 4.20 12.99 -6.35
C PHE A 287 4.95 14.04 -5.52
N ALA A 288 6.24 14.22 -5.79
CA ALA A 288 7.09 15.17 -5.06
C ALA A 288 6.71 16.65 -5.36
N PHE A 289 6.16 16.89 -6.55
CA PHE A 289 5.77 18.21 -7.05
C PHE A 289 4.28 18.25 -7.42
N PRO A 290 3.68 19.45 -7.58
CA PRO A 290 2.29 19.60 -8.00
C PRO A 290 2.03 18.91 -9.35
N ILE A 291 0.86 18.28 -9.46
CA ILE A 291 0.39 17.66 -10.70
C ILE A 291 -0.93 18.27 -11.17
N GLU A 292 -1.05 18.46 -12.47
CA GLU A 292 -2.32 18.66 -13.15
C GLU A 292 -2.71 17.42 -13.94
N VAL A 293 -4.01 17.25 -14.20
CA VAL A 293 -4.52 16.07 -14.91
C VAL A 293 -5.40 16.49 -16.07
N GLU A 294 -4.99 16.07 -17.27
CA GLU A 294 -5.81 16.16 -18.46
C GLU A 294 -6.56 14.83 -18.67
N TRP A 295 -7.89 14.89 -18.53
CA TRP A 295 -8.73 13.71 -18.57
C TRP A 295 -9.25 13.44 -19.97
N LYS A 296 -9.28 12.17 -20.36
CA LYS A 296 -9.95 11.69 -21.56
C LYS A 296 -10.75 10.42 -21.26
N GLU A 297 -11.94 10.33 -21.82
CA GLU A 297 -12.76 9.12 -21.69
C GLU A 297 -12.11 7.97 -22.47
N SER A 298 -11.92 6.84 -21.80
CA SER A 298 -11.37 5.63 -22.39
C SER A 298 -12.39 4.93 -23.26
N ARG A 299 -11.99 4.54 -24.47
CA ARG A 299 -12.76 3.63 -25.34
C ARG A 299 -12.49 2.15 -25.05
N ASN A 300 -11.54 1.85 -24.17
CA ASN A 300 -11.21 0.48 -23.79
C ASN A 300 -12.14 0.00 -22.67
N ASN A 301 -13.14 -0.81 -23.03
CA ASN A 301 -14.11 -1.39 -22.09
C ASN A 301 -13.50 -2.30 -21.02
N ARG A 302 -12.23 -2.72 -21.17
CA ARG A 302 -11.52 -3.48 -20.12
C ARG A 302 -10.98 -2.57 -19.02
N LEU A 303 -10.78 -1.28 -19.27
CA LEU A 303 -10.31 -0.36 -18.22
C LEU A 303 -11.46 -0.11 -17.23
N ARG A 304 -11.33 -0.63 -16.00
CA ARG A 304 -12.34 -0.44 -14.93
C ARG A 304 -12.08 0.78 -14.06
N THR A 305 -10.91 1.42 -14.23
CA THR A 305 -10.47 2.56 -13.42
C THR A 305 -9.88 3.64 -14.32
N PHE A 306 -8.58 3.91 -14.22
CA PHE A 306 -7.87 4.91 -15.00
C PHE A 306 -6.49 4.39 -15.44
N GLN A 307 -5.87 5.08 -16.39
CA GLN A 307 -4.51 4.85 -16.83
C GLN A 307 -3.85 6.19 -17.18
N VAL A 308 -2.68 6.45 -16.61
CA VAL A 308 -1.80 7.55 -17.02
C VAL A 308 -1.05 7.09 -18.28
N ILE A 309 -1.38 7.68 -19.42
CA ILE A 309 -0.82 7.27 -20.72
C ILE A 309 0.39 8.09 -21.13
N ASP A 310 0.55 9.31 -20.60
CA ASP A 310 1.63 10.21 -20.95
C ASP A 310 1.74 11.34 -19.90
N PHE A 311 2.75 12.19 -20.03
CA PHE A 311 2.97 13.37 -19.19
C PHE A 311 3.56 14.54 -19.99
N ARG A 312 3.57 15.74 -19.38
CA ARG A 312 4.30 16.92 -19.86
C ARG A 312 4.85 17.67 -18.64
N LYS A 313 6.13 18.07 -18.67
CA LYS A 313 6.70 18.99 -17.67
C LYS A 313 6.11 20.39 -17.89
N GLU A 314 5.79 21.10 -16.81
CA GLU A 314 5.27 22.49 -16.85
C GLU A 314 6.35 23.49 -16.44
#